data_AF-A0A8J3RR75-F1
#
_entry.id   AF-A0A8J3RR75-F1
#
_cell.length_a   1.000
_cell.length_b   1.000
_cell.length_c   1.000
_cell.angle_alpha   90.00
_cell.angle_beta   90.00
_cell.angle_gamma   90.00
#
_symmetry.space_group_name_H-M   'P 1'
#
loop_
_entity.id
_entity.type
_entity.pdbx_description
1 polymer ?
#
loop_
_entity_poly.entity_id
_entity_poly.type
_entity_poly.pdbx_seq_one_letter_code
_entity_poly.pdbx_strand_id
1 'polypeptide(L)'
;MSSRETVLARIRAALGGDVPPAAPSGTAEDSDSGRAAGAGPDRIPRDYRRHGDLPPGDERLVELLADRLTDYRARVHRTGTGNVNGSGNGADRTDGGATAVADVVAAILAGVAELAELAERPCVVVPPGLPPAWLPDGLDVLRDEGLGADRLSAVDGVVTAAAVAVAETGTIVLDGSADQGRRVITLLPDLHICVIRPEQVVATVPEALARLTPGRPLTWISGPSATSDIELDRVEGVHGPRNLHVVITT
;
A
#
# COMPACT_ATOMS: atom_id res chain seq x y z
N MET A 1 -19.95 7.03 38.57
CA MET A 1 -20.00 6.49 37.20
C MET A 1 -18.67 5.79 36.94
N SER A 2 -18.70 4.50 36.61
CA SER A 2 -17.49 3.70 36.38
C SER A 2 -16.85 4.03 35.03
N SER A 3 -15.54 3.82 34.87
CA SER A 3 -14.82 4.07 33.60
C SER A 3 -15.45 3.36 32.40
N ARG A 4 -16.05 2.19 32.63
CA ARG A 4 -16.78 1.43 31.61
C ARG A 4 -18.02 2.18 31.10
N GLU A 5 -18.78 2.82 32.00
CA GLU A 5 -19.99 3.57 31.65
C GLU A 5 -19.65 4.82 30.82
N THR A 6 -18.56 5.52 31.16
CA THR A 6 -18.07 6.68 30.41
C THR A 6 -17.63 6.30 28.99
N VAL A 7 -16.94 5.17 28.83
CA VAL A 7 -16.53 4.66 27.51
C VAL A 7 -17.74 4.25 26.68
N LEU A 8 -18.69 3.53 27.28
CA LEU A 8 -19.92 3.12 26.58
C LEU A 8 -20.79 4.32 26.19
N ALA A 9 -20.85 5.37 27.02
CA ALA A 9 -21.57 6.61 26.68
C ALA A 9 -20.94 7.33 25.48
N ARG A 10 -19.60 7.41 25.41
CA ARG A 10 -18.88 7.98 24.27
C ARG A 10 -19.09 7.19 22.98
N ILE A 11 -19.10 5.85 23.06
CA ILE A 11 -19.37 4.97 21.92
C ILE A 11 -20.81 5.14 21.42
N ARG A 12 -21.81 5.20 22.31
CA ARG A 12 -23.21 5.43 21.93
C ARG A 12 -23.43 6.79 21.28
N ALA A 13 -22.83 7.85 21.82
CA ALA A 13 -22.88 9.18 21.22
C ALA A 13 -22.23 9.22 19.83
N ALA A 14 -21.15 8.45 19.63
CA ALA A 14 -20.47 8.35 18.34
C ALA A 14 -21.27 7.58 17.27
N LEU A 15 -22.16 6.66 17.68
CA LEU A 15 -22.96 5.80 16.80
C LEU A 15 -24.33 6.38 16.41
N GLY A 16 -24.75 7.50 17.01
CA GLY A 16 -25.85 8.35 16.51
C GLY A 16 -27.25 7.71 16.48
N GLY A 17 -27.70 7.01 17.54
CA GLY A 17 -29.01 6.35 17.53
C GLY A 17 -29.98 6.79 18.64
N ASP A 18 -31.18 7.22 18.22
CA ASP A 18 -32.42 7.09 18.99
C ASP A 18 -32.66 5.61 19.35
N VAL A 19 -32.72 5.30 20.64
CA VAL A 19 -33.31 4.05 21.15
C VAL A 19 -34.24 4.45 22.30
N PRO A 20 -35.54 4.07 22.27
CA PRO A 20 -36.48 4.49 23.32
C PRO A 20 -36.13 3.82 24.65
N PRO A 21 -36.36 4.51 25.80
CA PRO A 21 -36.00 3.96 27.09
C PRO A 21 -36.89 2.77 27.45
N ALA A 22 -36.27 1.74 28.04
CA ALA A 22 -36.99 0.67 28.72
C ALA A 22 -37.79 1.26 29.91
N ALA A 23 -39.02 0.76 30.08
CA ALA A 23 -39.96 1.19 31.13
C ALA A 23 -39.39 1.04 32.56
N PRO A 24 -39.85 1.85 33.53
CA PRO A 24 -39.22 1.93 34.84
C PRO A 24 -39.71 0.81 35.76
N SER A 25 -38.79 0.21 36.49
CA SER A 25 -39.08 -0.55 37.70
C SER A 25 -38.26 0.00 38.86
N GLY A 26 -38.93 0.44 39.92
CA GLY A 26 -38.33 0.55 41.25
C GLY A 26 -38.10 1.97 41.75
N THR A 27 -38.86 2.31 42.78
CA THR A 27 -38.78 3.49 43.65
C THR A 27 -37.47 3.56 44.43
N ALA A 28 -36.79 4.70 44.40
CA ALA A 28 -35.94 5.17 45.49
C ALA A 28 -35.86 6.70 45.43
N GLU A 29 -36.41 7.31 46.46
CA GLU A 29 -36.21 8.72 46.81
C GLU A 29 -34.72 8.93 47.08
N ASP A 30 -34.10 9.92 46.43
CA ASP A 30 -32.98 10.59 47.05
C ASP A 30 -32.93 12.05 46.60
N SER A 31 -33.01 12.92 47.60
CA SER A 31 -32.89 14.36 47.51
C SER A 31 -31.43 14.72 47.29
N ASP A 32 -31.06 15.16 46.08
CA ASP A 32 -29.77 15.84 45.87
C ASP A 32 -29.93 17.17 45.15
N SER A 33 -29.37 18.16 45.84
CA SER A 33 -29.14 19.54 45.51
C SER A 33 -28.58 19.78 44.09
N GLY A 34 -29.24 20.69 43.37
CA GLY A 34 -28.65 21.61 42.39
C GLY A 34 -27.38 21.18 41.65
N ARG A 35 -27.43 20.13 40.83
CA ARG A 35 -26.48 19.98 39.72
C ARG A 35 -27.10 20.52 38.45
N ALA A 36 -26.54 21.62 37.96
CA ALA A 36 -26.80 22.13 36.63
C ALA A 36 -26.80 20.96 35.64
N ALA A 37 -27.85 20.86 34.81
CA ALA A 37 -27.93 19.91 33.72
C ALA A 37 -26.65 20.03 32.90
N GLY A 38 -25.74 19.06 33.07
CA GLY A 38 -24.50 19.02 32.33
C GLY A 38 -24.85 19.02 30.85
N ALA A 39 -24.29 19.97 30.11
CA ALA A 39 -24.41 20.03 28.66
C ALA A 39 -24.25 18.61 28.10
N GLY A 40 -25.21 18.16 27.28
CA GLY A 40 -25.06 16.90 26.55
C GLY A 40 -23.70 16.87 25.86
N PRO A 41 -23.08 15.69 25.68
CA PRO A 41 -21.73 15.61 25.14
C PRO A 41 -21.64 16.43 23.86
N ASP A 42 -20.67 17.36 23.81
CA ASP A 42 -20.45 18.21 22.65
C ASP A 42 -20.43 17.36 21.38
N ARG A 43 -21.21 17.76 20.38
CA ARG A 43 -21.27 17.07 19.09
C ARG A 43 -19.87 17.09 18.49
N ILE A 44 -19.24 15.92 18.37
CA ILE A 44 -17.92 15.78 17.74
C ILE A 44 -18.05 16.19 16.27
N PRO A 45 -17.36 17.25 15.82
CA PRO A 45 -17.34 17.60 14.40
C PRO A 45 -16.79 16.45 13.57
N ARG A 46 -17.42 16.16 12.43
CA ARG A 46 -17.07 15.03 11.53
C ARG A 46 -16.47 15.52 10.22
N ASP A 47 -15.89 16.72 10.23
CA ASP A 47 -15.31 17.39 9.08
C ASP A 47 -13.89 16.85 8.80
N TYR A 48 -13.78 15.53 8.72
CA TYR A 48 -12.52 14.85 8.39
C TYR A 48 -12.14 15.16 6.95
N ARG A 49 -10.85 15.40 6.72
CA ARG A 49 -10.30 15.54 5.37
C ARG A 49 -10.58 14.26 4.56
N ARG A 50 -11.26 14.42 3.42
CA ARG A 50 -11.63 13.32 2.50
C ARG A 50 -10.79 13.32 1.22
N HIS A 51 -10.12 14.42 0.92
CA HIS A 51 -9.38 14.65 -0.32
C HIS A 51 -8.11 15.45 -0.05
N GLY A 52 -7.12 15.32 -0.92
CA GLY A 52 -6.00 16.26 -1.01
C GLY A 52 -6.32 17.45 -1.91
N ASP A 53 -5.44 18.44 -1.88
CA ASP A 53 -5.54 19.62 -2.73
C ASP A 53 -4.97 19.39 -4.14
N LEU A 54 -4.24 18.29 -4.32
CA LEU A 54 -3.55 17.95 -5.56
C LEU A 54 -4.26 16.82 -6.29
N PRO A 55 -4.35 16.87 -7.63
CA PRO A 55 -4.94 15.78 -8.40
C PRO A 55 -4.04 14.54 -8.31
N PRO A 56 -4.62 13.33 -8.45
CA PRO A 56 -3.86 12.09 -8.55
C PRO A 56 -2.81 12.16 -9.66
N GLY A 57 -1.59 11.70 -9.37
CA GLY A 57 -0.45 11.76 -10.29
C GLY A 57 0.22 13.13 -10.44
N ASP A 58 -0.16 14.15 -9.67
CA ASP A 58 0.62 15.39 -9.57
C ASP A 58 2.06 15.05 -9.12
N GLU A 59 3.05 15.64 -9.79
CA GLU A 59 4.47 15.34 -9.55
C GLU A 59 4.88 15.55 -8.09
N ARG A 60 4.27 16.52 -7.39
CA ARG A 60 4.53 16.74 -5.96
C ARG A 60 4.05 15.59 -5.09
N LEU A 61 2.96 14.91 -5.49
CA LEU A 61 2.50 13.69 -4.81
C LEU A 61 3.43 12.52 -5.10
N VAL A 62 3.95 12.43 -6.33
CA VAL A 62 4.92 11.42 -6.73
C VAL A 62 6.25 11.59 -5.98
N GLU A 63 6.73 12.82 -5.84
CA GLU A 63 7.87 13.20 -4.99
C GLU A 63 7.62 12.83 -3.53
N LEU A 64 6.48 13.26 -2.95
CA LEU A 64 6.14 12.93 -1.58
C LEU A 64 6.06 11.40 -1.35
N LEU A 65 5.46 10.66 -2.29
CA LEU A 65 5.42 9.20 -2.22
C LEU A 65 6.83 8.60 -2.23
N ALA A 66 7.69 9.06 -3.14
CA ALA A 66 9.06 8.57 -3.25
C ALA A 66 9.87 8.82 -1.98
N ASP A 67 9.74 10.01 -1.39
CA ASP A 67 10.36 10.37 -0.12
C ASP A 67 9.88 9.44 1.00
N ARG A 68 8.57 9.23 1.13
CA ARG A 68 8.01 8.36 2.17
C ARG A 68 8.39 6.90 2.00
N LEU A 69 8.40 6.39 0.77
CA LEU A 69 8.86 5.03 0.49
C LEU A 69 10.35 4.87 0.82
N THR A 70 11.16 5.89 0.56
CA THR A 70 12.59 5.90 0.90
C THR A 70 12.82 5.94 2.41
N ASP A 71 12.06 6.77 3.15
CA ASP A 71 12.04 6.78 4.62
C ASP A 71 11.76 5.36 5.18
N TYR A 72 11.01 4.56 4.43
CA TYR A 72 10.64 3.18 4.76
C TYR A 72 11.62 2.13 4.24
N ARG A 73 12.80 2.54 3.76
CA ARG A 73 13.86 1.69 3.20
C ARG A 73 13.50 0.98 1.90
N ALA A 74 12.39 1.34 1.25
CA ALA A 74 12.16 0.91 -0.11
C ALA A 74 13.15 1.63 -1.04
N ARG A 75 13.58 0.96 -2.11
CA ARG A 75 14.41 1.57 -3.16
C ARG A 75 13.51 2.07 -4.27
N VAL A 76 13.43 3.39 -4.44
CA VAL A 76 12.57 4.02 -5.44
C VAL A 76 13.37 4.33 -6.71
N HIS A 77 12.82 3.97 -7.85
CA HIS A 77 13.39 4.15 -9.20
C HIS A 77 12.39 4.94 -10.04
N ARG A 78 12.88 5.85 -10.89
CA ARG A 78 12.05 6.58 -11.86
C ARG A 78 12.47 6.23 -13.28
N THR A 79 11.52 5.87 -14.12
CA THR A 79 11.78 5.62 -15.55
C THR A 79 11.70 6.96 -16.30
N GLY A 80 12.74 7.78 -16.22
CA GLY A 80 12.72 9.13 -16.80
C GLY A 80 12.26 9.13 -18.26
N THR A 81 11.63 10.22 -18.72
CA THR A 81 11.49 10.50 -20.16
C THR A 81 12.89 10.80 -20.73
N GLY A 82 13.65 9.76 -21.04
CA GLY A 82 14.96 9.90 -21.67
C GLY A 82 14.83 10.71 -22.95
N ASN A 83 15.41 11.91 -22.93
CA ASN A 83 15.63 12.75 -24.09
C ASN A 83 16.55 11.99 -25.06
N VAL A 84 15.96 11.21 -25.97
CA VAL A 84 16.70 10.65 -27.11
C VAL A 84 17.05 11.85 -27.98
N ASN A 85 18.29 12.32 -27.90
CA ASN A 85 18.87 13.20 -28.91
C ASN A 85 18.97 12.42 -30.23
N GLY A 86 17.83 12.32 -30.90
CA GLY A 86 17.64 11.68 -32.18
C GLY A 86 16.33 12.21 -32.73
N SER A 87 16.44 13.17 -33.66
CA SER A 87 15.30 13.66 -34.46
C SER A 87 14.59 12.47 -35.10
N GLY A 88 13.49 12.04 -34.48
CA GLY A 88 12.71 10.88 -34.87
C GLY A 88 11.24 11.22 -34.71
N ASN A 89 10.51 11.13 -35.82
CA ASN A 89 9.15 11.60 -36.01
C ASN A 89 8.16 10.93 -35.03
N GLY A 90 7.24 11.73 -34.46
CA GLY A 90 6.29 11.29 -33.44
C GLY A 90 5.27 10.29 -33.96
N ALA A 91 5.42 9.03 -33.55
CA ALA A 91 4.36 8.02 -33.58
C ALA A 91 4.48 6.94 -32.49
N ASP A 92 5.57 6.90 -31.72
CA ASP A 92 5.87 5.80 -30.80
C ASP A 92 6.21 6.32 -29.39
N ARG A 93 5.18 6.67 -28.61
CA ARG A 93 5.33 7.12 -27.22
C ARG A 93 4.87 6.09 -26.19
N THR A 94 4.20 5.03 -26.62
CA THR A 94 3.70 3.97 -25.73
C THR A 94 4.75 2.90 -25.46
N ASP A 95 5.65 2.61 -26.42
CA ASP A 95 6.65 1.54 -26.25
C ASP A 95 7.88 2.02 -25.46
N GLY A 96 8.18 3.32 -25.50
CA GLY A 96 9.31 3.91 -24.77
C GLY A 96 9.18 3.80 -23.25
N GLY A 97 7.96 3.95 -22.71
CA GLY A 97 7.71 3.84 -21.27
C GLY A 97 7.83 2.40 -20.76
N ALA A 98 7.34 1.42 -21.54
CA ALA A 98 7.44 0.01 -21.18
C ALA A 98 8.90 -0.48 -21.23
N THR A 99 9.64 -0.09 -22.27
CA THR A 99 11.08 -0.37 -22.41
C THR A 99 11.87 0.19 -21.22
N ALA A 100 11.59 1.43 -20.80
CA ALA A 100 12.26 2.02 -19.65
C ALA A 100 11.96 1.29 -18.33
N VAL A 101 10.75 0.72 -18.16
CA VAL A 101 10.46 -0.16 -17.01
C VAL A 101 11.28 -1.44 -17.07
N ALA A 102 11.35 -2.10 -18.24
CA ALA A 102 12.13 -3.32 -18.41
C ALA A 102 13.62 -3.11 -18.11
N ASP A 103 14.20 -1.98 -18.54
CA ASP A 103 15.60 -1.62 -18.26
C ASP A 103 15.85 -1.46 -16.75
N VAL A 104 14.93 -0.80 -16.02
CA VAL A 104 15.04 -0.65 -14.57
C VAL A 104 14.87 -2.00 -13.87
N VAL A 105 13.93 -2.84 -14.30
CA VAL A 105 13.76 -4.21 -13.76
C VAL A 105 15.04 -5.02 -13.97
N ALA A 106 15.67 -4.93 -15.15
CA ALA A 106 16.94 -5.59 -15.44
C ALA A 106 18.06 -5.11 -14.51
N ALA A 107 18.19 -3.79 -14.33
CA ALA A 107 19.20 -3.21 -13.45
C ALA A 107 19.02 -3.63 -11.98
N ILE A 108 17.76 -3.70 -11.51
CA ILE A 108 17.44 -4.19 -10.16
C ILE A 108 17.86 -5.64 -9.99
N LEU A 109 17.46 -6.51 -10.92
CA LEU A 109 17.76 -7.94 -10.85
C LEU A 109 19.27 -8.22 -10.95
N ALA A 110 20.00 -7.48 -11.80
CA ALA A 110 21.45 -7.57 -11.88
C ALA A 110 22.12 -7.17 -10.56
N GLY A 111 21.70 -6.05 -9.95
CA GLY A 111 22.26 -5.60 -8.67
C GLY A 111 21.97 -6.55 -7.50
N VAL A 112 20.80 -7.20 -7.49
CA VAL A 112 20.47 -8.23 -6.49
C VAL A 112 21.25 -9.52 -6.78
N ALA A 113 21.42 -9.91 -8.04
CA ALA A 113 22.19 -11.09 -8.44
C ALA A 113 23.65 -11.01 -8.02
N GLU A 114 24.29 -9.84 -8.17
CA GLU A 114 25.66 -9.61 -7.70
C GLU A 114 25.80 -9.76 -6.18
N LEU A 115 24.80 -9.32 -5.40
CA LEU A 115 24.83 -9.39 -3.94
C LEU A 115 24.47 -10.77 -3.39
N ALA A 116 23.62 -11.52 -4.09
CA ALA A 116 23.05 -12.79 -3.63
C ALA A 116 23.59 -14.03 -4.36
N GLU A 117 24.58 -13.87 -5.24
CA GLU A 117 25.14 -14.96 -6.08
C GLU A 117 24.04 -15.75 -6.82
N LEU A 118 23.05 -15.03 -7.37
CA LEU A 118 21.89 -15.67 -8.03
C LEU A 118 22.32 -16.45 -9.29
N ALA A 119 21.43 -17.34 -9.75
CA ALA A 119 21.62 -18.11 -10.96
C ALA A 119 21.91 -17.24 -12.19
N GLU A 120 22.58 -17.81 -13.20
CA GLU A 120 22.87 -17.16 -14.49
C GLU A 120 21.62 -16.54 -15.16
N ARG A 121 20.42 -17.01 -14.81
CA ARG A 121 19.13 -16.46 -15.25
C ARG A 121 18.20 -16.31 -14.05
N PRO A 122 17.91 -15.07 -13.58
CA PRO A 122 17.01 -14.86 -12.46
C PRO A 122 15.60 -15.41 -12.73
N CYS A 123 15.05 -16.12 -11.75
CA CYS A 123 13.72 -16.69 -11.74
C CYS A 123 12.76 -15.75 -11.01
N VAL A 124 11.78 -15.17 -11.71
CA VAL A 124 10.79 -14.27 -11.12
C VAL A 124 9.38 -14.82 -11.30
N VAL A 125 8.53 -14.63 -10.28
CA VAL A 125 7.09 -14.86 -10.42
C VAL A 125 6.40 -13.58 -10.86
N VAL A 126 5.45 -13.69 -11.78
CA VAL A 126 4.66 -12.55 -12.28
C VAL A 126 3.18 -12.90 -12.33
N PRO A 127 2.29 -11.94 -12.04
CA PRO A 127 0.86 -12.15 -12.16
C PRO A 127 0.42 -12.25 -13.63
N PRO A 128 -0.71 -12.90 -13.93
CA PRO A 128 -1.11 -13.20 -15.31
C PRO A 128 -1.39 -11.95 -16.17
N GLY A 129 -1.80 -10.85 -15.55
CA GLY A 129 -2.08 -9.58 -16.20
C GLY A 129 -0.91 -8.60 -16.21
N LEU A 130 0.30 -9.01 -15.80
CA LEU A 130 1.47 -8.13 -15.88
C LEU A 130 1.83 -7.86 -17.34
N PRO A 131 2.01 -6.58 -17.76
CA PRO A 131 2.47 -6.25 -19.10
C PRO A 131 3.80 -6.96 -19.44
N PRO A 132 3.85 -7.79 -20.49
CA PRO A 132 5.09 -8.50 -20.86
C PRO A 132 6.24 -7.56 -21.18
N ALA A 133 5.95 -6.37 -21.72
CA ALA A 133 6.93 -5.35 -22.07
C ALA A 133 7.63 -4.71 -20.86
N TRP A 134 7.20 -4.99 -19.63
CA TRP A 134 7.91 -4.56 -18.41
C TRP A 134 8.98 -5.56 -17.96
N LEU A 135 9.06 -6.73 -18.60
CA LEU A 135 10.02 -7.76 -18.25
C LEU A 135 11.17 -7.70 -19.25
N PRO A 136 12.43 -7.63 -18.78
CA PRO A 136 13.57 -7.76 -19.66
C PRO A 136 13.69 -9.19 -20.20
N ASP A 137 14.41 -9.32 -21.30
CA ASP A 137 14.80 -10.62 -21.84
C ASP A 137 15.73 -11.37 -20.88
N GLY A 138 15.85 -12.69 -21.06
CA GLY A 138 16.81 -13.51 -20.32
C GLY A 138 16.34 -14.01 -18.95
N LEU A 139 15.15 -13.60 -18.46
CA LEU A 139 14.57 -14.09 -17.20
C LEU A 139 13.93 -15.49 -17.33
N ASP A 140 13.94 -16.27 -16.25
CA ASP A 140 13.02 -17.40 -16.08
C ASP A 140 11.72 -16.87 -15.44
N VAL A 141 10.62 -16.85 -16.20
CA VAL A 141 9.37 -16.21 -15.77
C VAL A 141 8.35 -17.27 -15.42
N LEU A 142 8.00 -17.34 -14.13
CA LEU A 142 6.90 -18.17 -13.65
C LEU A 142 5.61 -17.34 -13.56
N ARG A 143 4.53 -17.82 -14.17
CA ARG A 143 3.21 -17.18 -14.03
C ARG A 143 2.54 -17.64 -12.74
N ASP A 144 1.83 -16.74 -12.05
CA ASP A 144 1.05 -17.06 -10.86
C ASP A 144 -0.21 -17.88 -11.20
N GLU A 145 -0.01 -19.17 -11.46
CA GLU A 145 -1.06 -20.13 -11.83
C GLU A 145 -1.21 -21.23 -10.77
N GLY A 146 -1.26 -20.83 -9.50
CA GLY A 146 -1.42 -21.79 -8.39
C GLY A 146 -0.12 -22.41 -7.89
N LEU A 147 1.02 -21.76 -8.13
CA LEU A 147 2.32 -22.17 -7.58
C LEU A 147 2.24 -22.37 -6.06
N GLY A 148 2.86 -23.47 -5.59
CA GLY A 148 2.96 -23.82 -4.17
C GLY A 148 4.00 -22.99 -3.41
N ALA A 149 3.88 -22.96 -2.09
CA ALA A 149 4.74 -22.14 -1.22
C ALA A 149 6.22 -22.45 -1.41
N ASP A 150 6.61 -23.72 -1.48
CA ASP A 150 8.02 -24.14 -1.64
C ASP A 150 8.66 -23.59 -2.91
N ARG A 151 7.88 -23.53 -4.01
CA ARG A 151 8.36 -22.96 -5.26
C ARG A 151 8.46 -21.44 -5.15
N LEU A 152 7.47 -20.79 -4.55
CA LEU A 152 7.44 -19.34 -4.36
C LEU A 152 8.52 -18.84 -3.39
N SER A 153 8.95 -19.64 -2.42
CA SER A 153 10.07 -19.29 -1.53
C SER A 153 11.44 -19.45 -2.19
N ALA A 154 11.50 -20.12 -3.35
CA ALA A 154 12.74 -20.41 -4.07
C ALA A 154 12.93 -19.55 -5.32
N VAL A 155 12.00 -18.65 -5.64
CA VAL A 155 12.18 -17.66 -6.73
C VAL A 155 12.98 -16.47 -6.23
N ASP A 156 13.66 -15.79 -7.15
CA ASP A 156 14.52 -14.65 -6.85
C ASP A 156 13.73 -13.37 -6.58
N GLY A 157 12.47 -13.29 -7.05
CA GLY A 157 11.59 -12.18 -6.76
C GLY A 157 10.23 -12.26 -7.41
N VAL A 158 9.42 -11.23 -7.18
CA VAL A 158 8.13 -10.99 -7.83
C VAL A 158 8.09 -9.62 -8.49
N VAL A 159 7.46 -9.52 -9.67
CA VAL A 159 7.15 -8.24 -10.31
C VAL A 159 5.64 -8.05 -10.36
N THR A 160 5.12 -6.95 -9.81
CA THR A 160 3.69 -6.61 -9.84
C THR A 160 3.44 -5.16 -10.22
N ALA A 161 2.18 -4.82 -10.54
CA ALA A 161 1.67 -3.46 -10.42
C ALA A 161 1.11 -3.22 -9.01
N ALA A 162 0.46 -2.07 -8.81
CA ALA A 162 -0.35 -1.75 -7.63
C ALA A 162 -1.77 -1.32 -8.03
N ALA A 163 -2.72 -1.30 -7.09
CA ALA A 163 -4.05 -0.73 -7.33
C ALA A 163 -4.02 0.80 -7.15
N VAL A 164 -3.40 1.26 -6.07
CA VAL A 164 -3.28 2.67 -5.69
C VAL A 164 -2.10 2.84 -4.73
N ALA A 165 -1.47 4.01 -4.74
CA ALA A 165 -0.46 4.41 -3.76
C ALA A 165 -0.85 5.72 -3.06
N VAL A 166 -0.60 5.83 -1.76
CA VAL A 166 -0.93 7.00 -0.94
C VAL A 166 0.36 7.72 -0.58
N ALA A 167 0.49 8.95 -1.07
CA ALA A 167 1.70 9.76 -0.91
C ALA A 167 1.96 10.11 0.56
N GLU A 168 0.96 10.59 1.30
CA GLU A 168 1.13 11.07 2.68
C GLU A 168 1.66 10.00 3.64
N THR A 169 1.27 8.75 3.42
CA THR A 169 1.59 7.62 4.28
C THR A 169 2.58 6.64 3.63
N GLY A 170 3.17 6.99 2.49
CA GLY A 170 4.09 6.11 1.74
C GLY A 170 3.55 4.68 1.56
N THR A 171 2.27 4.55 1.21
CA THR A 171 1.57 3.25 1.23
C THR A 171 1.26 2.77 -0.17
N ILE A 172 1.54 1.50 -0.45
CA ILE A 172 1.15 0.81 -1.68
C ILE A 172 0.00 -0.13 -1.34
N VAL A 173 -1.07 -0.11 -2.13
CA VAL A 173 -2.21 -1.01 -1.95
C VAL A 173 -2.34 -1.95 -3.12
N LEU A 174 -2.38 -3.24 -2.83
CA LEU A 174 -2.75 -4.31 -3.76
C LEU A 174 -4.18 -4.76 -3.43
N ASP A 175 -5.02 -4.96 -4.44
CA ASP A 175 -6.39 -5.46 -4.34
C ASP A 175 -6.57 -6.85 -4.99
N GLY A 176 -5.47 -7.47 -5.45
CA GLY A 176 -5.50 -8.78 -6.11
C GLY A 176 -5.98 -8.74 -7.56
N SER A 177 -5.89 -7.58 -8.22
CA SER A 177 -6.15 -7.45 -9.66
C SER A 177 -5.19 -8.32 -10.49
N ALA A 178 -5.50 -8.50 -11.77
CA ALA A 178 -4.77 -9.40 -12.66
C ALA A 178 -3.27 -9.06 -12.80
N ASP A 179 -2.89 -7.79 -12.63
CA ASP A 179 -1.52 -7.29 -12.64
C ASP A 179 -0.82 -7.34 -11.26
N GLN A 180 -1.48 -7.92 -10.25
CA GLN A 180 -0.98 -8.02 -8.87
C GLN A 180 -0.94 -9.47 -8.35
N GLY A 181 -1.81 -10.33 -8.86
CA GLY A 181 -1.84 -11.76 -8.54
C GLY A 181 -2.37 -12.08 -7.13
N ARG A 182 -2.20 -13.33 -6.70
CA ARG A 182 -2.62 -13.78 -5.38
C ARG A 182 -1.68 -13.22 -4.30
N ARG A 183 -2.22 -12.89 -3.12
CA ARG A 183 -1.44 -12.35 -1.99
C ARG A 183 -0.12 -13.08 -1.70
N VAL A 184 -0.09 -14.41 -1.88
CA VAL A 184 1.07 -15.24 -1.57
C VAL A 184 2.33 -14.87 -2.38
N ILE A 185 2.19 -14.39 -3.62
CA ILE A 185 3.34 -14.07 -4.46
C ILE A 185 4.02 -12.77 -4.06
N THR A 186 3.37 -11.90 -3.27
CA THR A 186 3.95 -10.67 -2.70
C THR A 186 4.27 -10.83 -1.21
N LEU A 187 4.28 -12.06 -0.71
CA LEU A 187 4.58 -12.40 0.69
C LEU A 187 5.81 -13.29 0.81
N LEU A 188 5.94 -14.29 -0.08
CA LEU A 188 6.99 -15.31 0.03
C LEU A 188 8.31 -14.94 -0.65
N PRO A 189 8.34 -14.40 -1.89
CA PRO A 189 9.59 -13.97 -2.50
C PRO A 189 10.23 -12.84 -1.70
N ASP A 190 11.54 -12.88 -1.53
CA ASP A 190 12.24 -11.90 -0.69
C ASP A 190 12.46 -10.54 -1.38
N LEU A 191 12.36 -10.52 -2.70
CA LEU A 191 12.38 -9.33 -3.55
C LEU A 191 10.99 -9.09 -4.14
N HIS A 192 10.47 -7.87 -3.95
CA HIS A 192 9.26 -7.38 -4.62
C HIS A 192 9.60 -6.13 -5.42
N ILE A 193 9.45 -6.22 -6.74
CA ILE A 193 9.51 -5.08 -7.66
C ILE A 193 8.07 -4.65 -7.98
N CYS A 194 7.65 -3.51 -7.45
CA CYS A 194 6.31 -2.96 -7.66
C CYS A 194 6.36 -1.78 -8.62
N VAL A 195 5.68 -1.88 -9.76
CA VAL A 195 5.54 -0.81 -10.74
C VAL A 195 4.32 0.04 -10.39
N ILE A 196 4.49 1.35 -10.33
CA ILE A 196 3.44 2.32 -10.01
C ILE A 196 3.38 3.36 -11.13
N ARG A 197 2.20 3.55 -11.69
CA ARG A 197 1.94 4.64 -12.65
C ARG A 197 1.47 5.90 -11.92
N PRO A 198 1.79 7.12 -12.41
CA PRO A 198 1.45 8.37 -11.73
C PRO A 198 -0.02 8.48 -11.36
N GLU A 199 -0.93 8.10 -12.26
CA GLU A 199 -2.38 8.18 -12.02
C GLU A 199 -2.86 7.33 -10.85
N GLN A 200 -2.05 6.37 -10.39
CA GLN A 200 -2.31 5.52 -9.23
C GLN A 200 -1.90 6.18 -7.91
N VAL A 201 -1.15 7.28 -7.95
CA VAL A 201 -0.70 8.02 -6.77
C VAL A 201 -1.76 9.03 -6.35
N VAL A 202 -2.29 8.89 -5.13
CA VAL A 202 -3.23 9.83 -4.51
C VAL A 202 -2.61 10.46 -3.27
N ALA A 203 -3.16 11.58 -2.81
CA ALA A 203 -2.64 12.25 -1.62
C ALA A 203 -2.96 11.45 -0.35
N THR A 204 -4.23 11.06 -0.17
CA THR A 204 -4.77 10.64 1.13
C THR A 204 -5.35 9.22 1.13
N VAL A 205 -5.43 8.60 2.32
CA VAL A 205 -6.05 7.27 2.53
C VAL A 205 -7.53 7.24 2.10
N PRO A 206 -8.38 8.23 2.41
CA PRO A 206 -9.77 8.25 1.93
C PRO A 206 -9.89 8.24 0.40
N GLU A 207 -8.99 8.89 -0.33
CA GLU A 207 -8.97 8.84 -1.79
C GLU A 207 -8.59 7.46 -2.31
N ALA A 208 -7.65 6.78 -1.65
CA ALA A 208 -7.33 5.39 -1.98
C ALA A 208 -8.53 4.47 -1.73
N LEU A 209 -9.20 4.59 -0.58
CA LEU A 209 -10.39 3.81 -0.27
C LEU A 209 -11.50 3.99 -1.32
N ALA A 210 -11.69 5.20 -1.85
CA ALA A 210 -12.66 5.49 -2.89
C ALA A 210 -12.37 4.79 -4.23
N ARG A 211 -11.13 4.34 -4.46
CA ARG A 211 -10.69 3.64 -5.67
C ARG A 211 -10.70 2.12 -5.54
N LEU A 212 -10.79 1.60 -4.32
CA LEU A 212 -10.72 0.18 -4.05
C LEU A 212 -12.10 -0.46 -4.15
N THR A 213 -12.15 -1.70 -4.67
CA THR A 213 -13.40 -2.45 -4.78
C THR A 213 -13.67 -3.19 -3.46
N PRO A 214 -14.81 -2.93 -2.78
CA PRO A 214 -15.19 -3.68 -1.59
C PRO A 214 -15.30 -5.19 -1.88
N GLY A 215 -14.86 -6.01 -0.93
CA GLY A 215 -14.91 -7.47 -1.03
C GLY A 215 -13.70 -8.12 -1.73
N ARG A 216 -12.81 -7.32 -2.34
CA ARG A 216 -11.51 -7.81 -2.81
C ARG A 216 -10.50 -7.93 -1.67
N PRO A 217 -9.53 -8.85 -1.77
CA PRO A 217 -8.44 -8.93 -0.81
C PRO A 217 -7.55 -7.69 -0.92
N LEU A 218 -7.51 -6.85 0.11
CA LEU A 218 -6.59 -5.73 0.17
C LEU A 218 -5.31 -6.10 0.93
N THR A 219 -4.15 -5.73 0.39
CA THR A 219 -2.84 -5.79 1.05
C THR A 219 -2.27 -4.37 1.05
N TRP A 220 -2.06 -3.81 2.23
CA TRP A 220 -1.55 -2.45 2.41
C TRP A 220 -0.11 -2.55 2.87
N ILE A 221 0.81 -2.18 2.00
CA ILE A 221 2.25 -2.16 2.26
C ILE A 221 2.60 -0.72 2.62
N SER A 222 2.69 -0.47 3.92
CA SER A 222 3.15 0.80 4.49
C SER A 222 4.47 0.55 5.20
N GLY A 223 5.20 1.63 5.49
CA GLY A 223 6.50 1.56 6.15
C GLY A 223 6.59 0.67 7.37
N PRO A 224 7.81 0.23 7.74
CA PRO A 224 8.00 -0.71 8.83
C PRO A 224 7.27 -0.19 10.06
N SER A 225 6.46 -1.05 10.67
CA SER A 225 5.97 -0.81 12.01
C SER A 225 7.18 -0.59 12.90
N ALA A 226 7.36 0.63 13.41
CA ALA A 226 8.29 0.91 14.48
C ALA A 226 7.69 0.39 15.80
N THR A 227 7.50 -0.93 15.89
CA THR A 227 7.26 -1.60 17.16
C THR A 227 8.61 -1.92 17.77
N SER A 228 9.26 -0.88 18.31
CA SER A 228 10.07 -1.09 19.51
C SER A 228 9.06 -1.29 20.64
N ASP A 229 9.16 -2.39 21.40
CA ASP A 229 8.51 -2.64 22.71
C ASP A 229 7.70 -3.96 22.75
N ILE A 230 8.40 -5.07 23.05
CA ILE A 230 8.04 -5.97 24.17
C ILE A 230 9.27 -6.78 24.63
N GLU A 231 10.29 -7.03 23.77
CA GLU A 231 11.43 -7.90 24.17
C GLU A 231 12.86 -7.35 23.94
N LEU A 232 13.06 -6.07 23.62
CA LEU A 232 14.40 -5.46 23.40
C LEU A 232 15.27 -6.12 22.30
N ASP A 233 14.82 -7.22 21.70
CA ASP A 233 15.44 -7.89 20.58
C ASP A 233 14.58 -7.69 19.33
N ARG A 234 15.10 -6.91 18.38
CA ARG A 234 14.41 -6.64 17.13
C ARG A 234 14.61 -7.84 16.21
N VAL A 235 13.72 -8.81 16.28
CA VAL A 235 13.64 -9.85 15.25
C VAL A 235 13.11 -9.16 13.98
N GLU A 236 13.98 -8.95 12.98
CA GLU A 236 13.54 -8.61 11.62
C GLU A 236 12.76 -9.82 11.09
N GLY A 237 11.46 -9.83 11.36
CA GLY A 237 10.62 -10.99 11.13
C GLY A 237 10.32 -11.27 9.66
N VAL A 238 9.80 -12.48 9.47
CA VAL A 238 9.34 -13.18 8.27
C VAL A 238 8.09 -12.52 7.64
N HIS A 239 8.00 -11.19 7.67
CA HIS A 239 6.76 -10.41 7.51
C HIS A 239 6.42 -10.02 6.06
N GLY A 240 7.16 -10.53 5.09
CA GLY A 240 7.05 -10.20 3.67
C GLY A 240 8.43 -9.96 3.05
N PRO A 241 8.47 -9.50 1.79
CA PRO A 241 9.71 -9.23 1.07
C PRO A 241 10.60 -8.24 1.83
N ARG A 242 11.87 -8.59 2.10
CA ARG A 242 12.84 -7.68 2.73
C ARG A 242 13.39 -6.64 1.78
N ASN A 243 13.34 -6.92 0.47
CA ASN A 243 13.79 -6.04 -0.58
C ASN A 243 12.59 -5.53 -1.39
N LEU A 244 12.10 -4.32 -1.06
CA LEU A 244 11.07 -3.65 -1.84
C LEU A 244 11.72 -2.63 -2.79
N HIS A 245 11.53 -2.84 -4.09
CA HIS A 245 11.88 -1.89 -5.13
C HIS A 245 10.60 -1.34 -5.75
N VAL A 246 10.50 -0.02 -5.86
CA VAL A 246 9.34 0.65 -6.44
C VAL A 246 9.78 1.37 -7.70
N VAL A 247 9.19 1.02 -8.84
CA VAL A 247 9.45 1.65 -10.13
C VAL A 247 8.28 2.58 -10.43
N ILE A 248 8.52 3.89 -10.38
CA ILE A 248 7.51 4.89 -10.73
C ILE A 248 7.73 5.30 -12.19
N THR A 249 6.70 5.12 -13.01
CA THR A 249 6.77 5.56 -14.41
C THR A 249 6.62 7.08 -14.48
N THR A 250 7.38 7.77 -15.32
CA THR A 250 7.28 9.24 -15.51
C THR A 250 7.05 9.59 -16.96
#